data_AF-Q7N1Q5-F1
#
_entry.id   AF-Q7N1Q5-F1
#
_cell.length_a   1.000
_cell.length_b   1.000
_cell.length_c   1.000
_cell.angle_alpha   90.00
_cell.angle_beta   90.00
_cell.angle_gamma   90.00
#
_symmetry.space_group_name_H-M   'P 1'
#
loop_
_entity.id
_entity.type
_entity.pdbx_description
1 polymer ?
#
loop_
_entity_poly.entity_id
_entity_poly.type
_entity_poly.pdbx_seq_one_letter_code
_entity_poly.pdbx_strand_id
1 'polypeptide(L)'
;MSLIYIRLYINKIVVRNVSTGKEVSGTPDTPFTTSRLLLGQMIPAMFLLKKLIKKVRKNTWYNFFLSNHHVIIQPMEMNEGGHSQVEFRAYIDLAKSITSSQKVNLCSPRSQPLSDNEIRQILSSNSLFRHNN
;
A
#
# COMPACT_ATOMS: atom_id res chain seq x y z
N MET A 1 15.23 -1.55 -8.51
CA MET A 1 14.38 -1.40 -7.31
C MET A 1 13.14 -0.65 -7.74
N SER A 2 11.94 -1.21 -7.59
CA SER A 2 10.70 -0.52 -8.00
C SER A 2 9.98 0.07 -6.80
N LEU A 3 9.39 1.24 -7.03
CA LEU A 3 8.63 1.98 -6.05
C LEU A 3 7.14 1.75 -6.29
N ILE A 4 6.48 1.18 -5.29
CA ILE A 4 5.06 0.86 -5.32
C ILE A 4 4.34 1.79 -4.35
N TYR A 5 3.35 2.49 -4.86
CA TYR A 5 2.46 3.32 -4.07
C TYR A 5 1.04 2.73 -4.10
N ILE A 6 0.52 2.43 -2.92
CA ILE A 6 -0.79 1.81 -2.70
C ILE A 6 -1.69 2.86 -2.06
N ARG A 7 -2.88 3.04 -2.64
CA ARG A 7 -3.97 3.81 -2.05
C ARG A 7 -5.11 2.87 -1.71
N LEU A 8 -5.55 2.94 -0.46
CA LEU A 8 -6.71 2.18 0.03
C LEU A 8 -7.92 3.11 0.12
N TYR A 9 -9.03 2.63 -0.42
CA TYR A 9 -10.36 3.24 -0.36
C TYR A 9 -11.35 2.15 0.09
N ILE A 10 -12.58 2.56 0.40
CA ILE A 10 -13.69 1.66 0.70
C ILE A 10 -13.88 0.69 -0.46
N ASN A 11 -13.57 -0.58 -0.21
CA ASN A 11 -13.61 -1.71 -1.14
C ASN A 11 -12.93 -1.43 -2.50
N LYS A 12 -11.88 -0.62 -2.50
CA LYS A 12 -11.10 -0.33 -3.71
C LYS A 12 -9.63 -0.14 -3.36
N ILE A 13 -8.76 -0.72 -4.18
CA ILE A 13 -7.32 -0.52 -4.09
C ILE A 13 -6.83 0.09 -5.40
N VAL A 14 -5.98 1.11 -5.29
CA VAL A 14 -5.26 1.68 -6.43
C VAL A 14 -3.77 1.50 -6.22
N VAL A 15 -3.09 0.96 -7.23
CA VAL A 15 -1.66 0.66 -7.19
C VAL A 15 -0.97 1.41 -8.32
N ARG A 16 0.04 2.20 -7.97
CA ARG A 16 0.89 2.94 -8.88
C ARG A 16 2.33 2.47 -8.77
N ASN A 17 2.95 2.14 -9.89
CA ASN A 17 4.39 1.94 -9.97
C ASN A 17 5.03 3.25 -10.44
N VAL A 18 5.54 4.00 -9.47
CA VAL A 18 6.12 5.33 -9.66
C VAL A 18 7.36 5.29 -10.56
N SER A 19 8.05 4.15 -10.63
CA SER A 19 9.19 3.96 -11.54
C SER A 19 8.76 3.89 -13.01
N THR A 20 7.53 3.47 -13.30
CA THR A 20 7.02 3.30 -14.68
C THR A 20 5.87 4.24 -15.04
N GLY A 21 5.33 4.97 -14.06
CA GLY A 21 4.08 5.73 -14.20
C GLY A 21 2.82 4.87 -14.32
N LYS A 22 2.93 3.53 -14.43
CA LYS A 22 1.77 2.65 -14.62
C LYS A 22 0.92 2.60 -13.36
N GLU A 23 -0.38 2.79 -13.53
CA GLU A 23 -1.37 2.77 -12.47
C GLU A 23 -2.51 1.82 -12.83
N VAL A 24 -2.98 1.04 -11.85
CA VAL A 24 -4.16 0.21 -11.99
C VAL A 24 -5.00 0.31 -10.74
N SER A 25 -6.30 0.09 -10.88
CA SER A 25 -7.21 -0.04 -9.74
C SER A 25 -8.02 -1.33 -9.85
N GLY A 26 -8.65 -1.71 -8.75
CA GLY A 26 -9.64 -2.76 -8.73
C GLY A 26 -10.48 -2.76 -7.47
N THR A 27 -11.60 -3.46 -7.57
CA THR A 27 -12.53 -3.77 -6.49
C THR A 27 -12.45 -5.26 -6.18
N PRO A 28 -12.69 -5.69 -4.93
CA PRO A 28 -12.66 -7.09 -4.57
C PRO A 28 -14.00 -7.76 -4.89
N ASP A 29 -13.99 -9.08 -5.07
CA ASP A 29 -15.23 -9.87 -5.19
C ASP A 29 -15.92 -10.04 -3.82
N THR A 30 -15.12 -10.01 -2.74
CA THR A 30 -15.59 -10.01 -1.34
C THR A 30 -15.12 -8.73 -0.65
N PRO A 31 -16.01 -7.94 -0.03
CA PRO A 31 -15.62 -6.72 0.66
C PRO A 31 -14.50 -6.93 1.68
N PHE A 32 -13.52 -6.01 1.71
CA PHE A 32 -12.47 -6.00 2.72
C PHE A 32 -12.63 -4.91 3.77
N THR A 33 -13.59 -4.01 3.61
CA THR A 33 -13.88 -2.93 4.55
C THR A 33 -15.08 -3.26 5.42
N THR A 34 -15.12 -2.66 6.60
CA THR A 34 -16.27 -2.71 7.50
C THR A 34 -16.78 -1.31 7.76
N SER A 35 -17.82 -1.17 8.59
CA SER A 35 -18.33 0.15 9.01
C SER A 35 -17.32 0.95 9.85
N ARG A 36 -16.30 0.30 10.42
CA ARG A 36 -15.31 0.94 11.32
C ARG A 36 -13.87 0.85 10.85
N LEU A 37 -13.56 -0.02 9.87
CA LEU A 37 -12.19 -0.25 9.40
C LEU A 37 -12.12 -0.19 7.88
N LEU A 38 -11.23 0.64 7.35
CA LEU A 38 -10.86 0.64 5.92
C LEU A 38 -10.19 -0.68 5.52
N LEU A 39 -9.64 -1.41 6.48
CA LEU A 39 -9.12 -2.76 6.28
C LEU A 39 -9.59 -3.66 7.42
N GLY A 40 -10.79 -4.21 7.27
CA GLY A 40 -11.38 -5.14 8.24
C GLY A 40 -11.20 -6.62 7.87
N GLN A 41 -10.98 -6.95 6.60
CA GLN A 41 -10.70 -8.33 6.16
C GLN A 41 -9.39 -8.40 5.38
N MET A 42 -8.41 -9.11 5.94
CA MET A 42 -7.07 -9.17 5.36
C MET A 42 -7.01 -10.01 4.08
N ILE A 43 -7.63 -11.19 4.06
CA ILE A 43 -7.51 -12.15 2.96
C ILE A 43 -8.04 -11.58 1.62
N PRO A 44 -9.24 -10.99 1.55
CA PRO A 44 -9.74 -10.42 0.29
C PRO A 44 -8.88 -9.24 -0.19
N ALA A 45 -8.39 -8.40 0.72
CA ALA A 45 -7.49 -7.29 0.40
C ALA A 45 -6.15 -7.79 -0.18
N MET A 46 -5.54 -8.80 0.44
CA MET A 46 -4.30 -9.43 -0.05
C MET A 46 -4.48 -10.02 -1.45
N PHE A 47 -5.59 -10.73 -1.69
CA PHE A 47 -5.86 -11.33 -3.00
C PHE A 47 -6.01 -10.28 -4.09
N LEU A 48 -6.80 -9.22 -3.82
CA LEU A 48 -6.95 -8.10 -4.74
C LEU A 48 -5.61 -7.40 -4.99
N LEU A 49 -4.86 -7.07 -3.93
CA LEU A 49 -3.58 -6.38 -4.05
C LEU A 49 -2.59 -7.20 -4.90
N LYS A 50 -2.50 -8.51 -4.66
CA LYS A 50 -1.67 -9.44 -5.46
C LYS A 50 -2.06 -9.43 -6.94
N LYS A 51 -3.36 -9.39 -7.26
CA LYS A 51 -3.88 -9.28 -8.63
C LYS A 51 -3.47 -7.95 -9.27
N LEU A 52 -3.57 -6.83 -8.56
CA LEU A 52 -3.19 -5.51 -9.07
C LEU A 52 -1.68 -5.37 -9.30
N ILE A 53 -0.86 -5.90 -8.38
CA ILE A 53 0.60 -5.90 -8.53
C ILE A 53 1.02 -6.66 -9.78
N LYS A 54 0.39 -7.80 -10.10
CA LYS A 54 0.65 -8.52 -11.35
C LYS A 54 0.36 -7.67 -12.59
N LYS A 55 -0.69 -6.85 -12.57
CA LYS A 55 -1.04 -5.97 -13.70
C LYS A 55 -0.10 -4.78 -13.85
N VAL A 56 0.41 -4.24 -12.75
CA VAL A 56 1.31 -3.06 -12.74
C VAL A 56 2.75 -3.42 -13.11
N ARG A 57 3.16 -4.66 -12.89
CA ARG A 57 4.49 -5.13 -13.25
C ARG A 57 4.57 -5.51 -14.74
N LYS A 58 5.73 -5.29 -15.35
CA LYS A 58 6.07 -5.89 -16.65
C LYS A 58 6.21 -7.41 -16.46
N ASN A 59 5.73 -8.19 -17.42
CA ASN A 59 5.71 -9.66 -17.44
C ASN A 59 7.09 -10.28 -17.15
N THR A 60 7.43 -10.49 -15.89
CA THR A 60 8.55 -11.35 -15.52
C THR A 60 8.10 -12.21 -14.36
N TRP A 61 7.66 -13.43 -14.70
CA TRP A 61 7.21 -14.49 -13.79
C TRP A 61 8.18 -14.70 -12.62
N TYR A 62 9.49 -14.52 -12.88
CA TYR A 62 10.58 -14.71 -11.92
C TYR A 62 10.65 -13.67 -10.77
N ASN A 63 9.91 -12.57 -10.90
CA ASN A 63 10.16 -11.38 -10.09
C ASN A 63 9.17 -11.25 -8.91
N PHE A 64 8.24 -12.20 -8.73
CA PHE A 64 7.15 -12.10 -7.76
C PHE A 64 7.61 -12.30 -6.30
N PHE A 65 8.63 -13.13 -6.05
CA PHE A 65 9.08 -13.49 -4.69
C PHE A 65 10.40 -12.83 -4.26
N LEU A 66 11.17 -12.26 -5.21
CA LEU A 66 12.52 -11.73 -4.98
C LEU A 66 12.63 -10.20 -5.11
N SER A 67 11.52 -9.53 -5.40
CA SER A 67 11.58 -8.10 -5.68
C SER A 67 11.57 -7.27 -4.42
N ASN A 68 12.75 -6.76 -4.09
CA ASN A 68 13.01 -5.75 -3.08
C ASN A 68 12.29 -4.44 -3.50
N HIS A 69 11.00 -4.32 -3.19
CA HIS A 69 10.21 -3.10 -3.45
C HIS A 69 10.21 -2.23 -2.22
N HIS A 70 10.25 -0.91 -2.44
CA HIS A 70 9.83 0.03 -1.40
C HIS A 70 8.35 0.29 -1.61
N VAL A 71 7.58 0.07 -0.56
CA VAL A 71 6.12 0.19 -0.61
C VAL A 71 5.73 1.37 0.25
N ILE A 72 4.95 2.30 -0.32
CA ILE A 72 4.21 3.29 0.43
C ILE A 72 2.74 2.92 0.37
N ILE A 73 2.09 2.82 1.52
CA ILE A 73 0.65 2.62 1.62
C ILE A 73 0.00 3.86 2.22
N GLN A 74 -1.11 4.31 1.63
CA GLN A 74 -1.88 5.45 2.09
C GLN A 74 -3.36 5.05 2.19
N PRO A 75 -3.91 4.98 3.41
CA PRO A 75 -5.35 5.02 3.65
C PRO A 75 -5.91 6.37 3.20
N MET A 76 -6.91 6.37 2.31
CA MET A 76 -7.49 7.60 1.75
C MET A 76 -8.81 8.01 2.41
N GLU A 77 -9.46 7.09 3.12
CA GLU A 77 -10.81 7.23 3.69
C GLU A 77 -10.84 6.58 5.07
N MET A 78 -11.85 6.89 5.89
CA MET A 78 -11.99 6.35 7.25
C MET A 78 -10.75 6.61 8.13
N ASN A 79 -10.26 7.85 8.07
CA ASN A 79 -9.04 8.30 8.72
C ASN A 79 -9.33 9.26 9.89
N GLU A 80 -10.59 9.37 10.32
CA GLU A 80 -11.00 10.29 11.37
C GLU A 80 -10.32 9.93 12.70
N GLY A 81 -9.58 10.87 13.28
CA GLY A 81 -8.84 10.63 14.54
C GLY A 81 -7.51 9.89 14.37
N GLY A 82 -7.04 9.70 13.14
CA GLY A 82 -5.76 9.03 12.86
C GLY A 82 -5.90 7.51 12.73
N HIS A 83 -4.81 6.77 12.90
CA HIS A 83 -4.82 5.31 12.84
C HIS A 83 -4.58 4.74 14.22
N SER A 84 -5.48 3.86 14.67
CA SER A 84 -5.22 3.00 15.81
C SER A 84 -4.03 2.07 15.53
N GLN A 85 -3.42 1.51 16.58
CA GLN A 85 -2.33 0.54 16.45
C GLN A 85 -2.74 -0.69 15.63
N VAL A 86 -4.00 -1.11 15.73
CA VAL A 86 -4.57 -2.23 14.98
C VAL A 86 -4.64 -1.91 13.48
N GLU A 87 -5.14 -0.73 13.13
CA GLU A 87 -5.20 -0.29 11.72
C GLU A 87 -3.82 -0.11 11.13
N PHE A 88 -2.92 0.57 11.86
CA PHE A 88 -1.53 0.73 11.47
C PHE A 88 -0.92 -0.63 11.13
N ARG A 89 -1.09 -1.62 12.01
CA ARG A 89 -0.52 -2.95 11.81
C ARG A 89 -1.14 -3.65 10.60
N ALA A 90 -2.45 -3.55 10.43
CA ALA A 90 -3.14 -4.12 9.28
C ALA A 90 -2.61 -3.54 7.95
N TYR A 91 -2.41 -2.22 7.84
CA TYR A 91 -1.86 -1.61 6.64
C TYR A 91 -0.42 -2.06 6.35
N ILE A 92 0.42 -2.14 7.38
CA ILE A 92 1.79 -2.62 7.24
C ILE A 92 1.82 -4.09 6.81
N ASP A 93 1.00 -4.95 7.40
CA ASP A 93 0.97 -6.38 7.05
C ASP A 93 0.42 -6.61 5.63
N LEU A 94 -0.58 -5.83 5.21
CA LEU A 94 -1.05 -5.84 3.82
C LEU A 94 0.07 -5.43 2.85
N ALA A 95 0.82 -4.37 3.14
CA ALA A 95 1.94 -3.95 2.30
C ALA A 95 3.09 -4.96 2.28
N LYS A 96 3.40 -5.59 3.43
CA LYS A 96 4.40 -6.68 3.52
C LYS A 96 4.00 -7.92 2.73
N SER A 97 2.70 -8.14 2.46
CA SER A 97 2.26 -9.29 1.65
C SER A 97 2.80 -9.31 0.21
N ILE A 98 3.32 -8.19 -0.30
CA ILE A 98 3.83 -8.05 -1.67
C ILE A 98 5.33 -7.75 -1.77
N THR A 99 6.03 -7.63 -0.64
CA THR A 99 7.46 -7.34 -0.61
C THR A 99 8.14 -8.13 0.51
N SER A 100 9.30 -8.72 0.20
CA SER A 100 10.18 -9.33 1.20
C SER A 100 11.09 -8.29 1.88
N SER A 101 11.00 -7.02 1.46
CA SER A 101 11.79 -5.92 2.02
C SER A 101 11.19 -5.41 3.34
N GLN A 102 12.06 -4.97 4.27
CA GLN A 102 11.65 -4.21 5.46
C GLN A 102 11.16 -2.79 5.12
N LYS A 103 11.26 -2.35 3.85
CA LYS A 103 11.01 -0.97 3.43
C LYS A 103 9.55 -0.73 3.06
N VAL A 104 8.71 -0.70 4.10
CA VAL A 104 7.29 -0.35 4.02
C VAL A 104 7.06 0.92 4.83
N ASN A 105 6.44 1.92 4.22
CA ASN A 105 6.05 3.17 4.88
C ASN A 105 4.54 3.35 4.81
N LEU A 106 3.94 3.74 5.93
CA LEU A 106 2.56 4.21 5.99
C LEU A 106 2.57 5.74 5.85
N CYS A 107 1.81 6.27 4.91
CA CYS A 107 1.62 7.71 4.79
C CYS A 107 0.79 8.23 5.96
N SER A 108 1.12 9.42 6.46
CA SER A 108 0.29 10.12 7.44
C SER A 108 -1.13 10.33 6.90
N PRO A 109 -2.15 10.35 7.78
CA PRO A 109 -3.54 10.52 7.39
C PRO A 109 -3.73 11.85 6.65
N ARG A 110 -4.06 11.78 5.37
CA ARG A 110 -4.42 12.95 4.55
C ARG A 110 -5.26 12.53 3.36
N SER A 111 -6.17 13.40 2.94
CA SER A 111 -7.16 13.10 1.90
C SER A 111 -6.62 13.24 0.47
N GLN A 112 -5.44 13.84 0.29
CA GLN A 112 -4.84 14.03 -1.03
C GLN A 112 -3.83 12.92 -1.33
N PRO A 113 -3.81 12.36 -2.56
CA PRO A 113 -2.78 11.40 -2.98
C PRO A 113 -1.37 11.99 -2.96
N LEU A 114 -0.34 11.17 -2.78
CA LEU A 114 1.06 11.64 -2.87
C LEU A 114 1.42 11.84 -4.33
N SER A 115 2.06 12.97 -4.63
CA SER A 115 2.73 13.19 -5.89
C SER A 115 3.98 12.32 -5.99
N ASP A 116 4.40 12.00 -7.21
CA ASP A 116 5.60 11.17 -7.43
C ASP A 116 6.86 11.79 -6.80
N ASN A 117 6.91 13.12 -6.65
CA ASN A 117 8.00 13.83 -5.99
C ASN A 117 7.99 13.65 -4.46
N GLU A 118 6.82 13.78 -3.81
CA GLU A 118 6.69 13.51 -2.38
C GLU A 118 7.04 12.06 -2.05
N ILE A 119 6.60 11.10 -2.87
CA ILE A 119 6.91 9.68 -2.69
C ILE A 119 8.43 9.46 -2.75
N ARG A 120 9.13 10.09 -3.72
CA ARG A 120 10.60 10.02 -3.82
C ARG A 120 11.28 10.66 -2.62
N GLN A 121 10.76 11.79 -2.14
CA GLN A 121 11.30 12.50 -0.97
C GLN A 121 11.21 11.63 0.30
N ILE A 122 10.05 11.04 0.58
CA ILE A 122 9.83 10.15 1.74
C ILE A 122 10.83 8.99 1.77
N LEU A 123 11.24 8.49 0.61
CA LEU A 123 12.19 7.38 0.52
C LEU A 123 13.64 7.83 0.61
N SER A 124 13.94 9.04 0.13
CA SER A 124 15.28 9.64 0.27
C SER A 124 15.56 10.11 1.69
N SER A 125 14.53 10.55 2.43
CA SER A 125 14.70 11.13 3.76
C SER A 125 15.05 10.09 4.83
N ASN A 126 14.63 8.83 4.66
CA ASN A 126 14.94 7.67 5.53
C ASN A 126 14.91 7.97 7.05
N SER A 127 14.14 8.98 7.45
CA SER A 127 14.03 9.47 8.82
C SER A 127 12.55 9.55 9.17
N LEU A 128 12.21 8.79 10.22
CA LEU A 128 11.08 8.99 11.11
C LEU A 128 9.69 8.65 10.56
N PHE A 129 9.33 7.36 10.60
CA PHE A 129 8.22 6.86 11.43
C PHE A 129 8.49 5.39 11.79
N ARG A 130 9.60 5.15 12.50
CA ARG A 130 9.66 3.99 13.39
C ARG A 130 8.82 4.37 14.60
N HIS A 131 7.70 3.69 14.82
CA HIS A 131 7.04 3.72 16.11
C HIS A 131 8.06 3.15 17.09
N ASN A 132 8.67 4.02 17.90
CA ASN A 132 9.35 3.56 19.10
C ASN A 132 8.26 2.99 20.01
N ASN A 133 8.50 1.76 20.49
CA ASN A 133 7.74 1.15 21.57
C ASN A 133 7.89 1.98 22.84
#